data_AF-A0A831W377-F1
#
_entry.id   AF-A0A831W377-F1
#
_cell.length_a   1.000
_cell.length_b   1.000
_cell.length_c   1.000
_cell.angle_alpha   90.00
_cell.angle_beta   90.00
_cell.angle_gamma   90.00
#
_symmetry.space_group_name_H-M   'P 1'
#
loop_
_entity.id
_entity.type
_entity.pdbx_description
1 polymer ?
#
loop_
_entity_poly.entity_id
_entity_poly.type
_entity_poly.pdbx_seq_one_letter_code
_entity_poly.pdbx_strand_id
1 'polypeptide(L)' 'MCGLLGICAGRAVPAAPALVRFARRGGETADNPDGWGLAWWEGSRLALRKASEVGGR' A
#
# COMPACT_ATOMS: atom_id res chain seq x y z
N MET A 1 4.76 3.34 -13.50
CA MET A 1 5.34 4.43 -12.67
C MET A 1 4.73 4.30 -11.29
N CYS A 2 5.53 4.06 -10.24
CA CYS A 2 4.99 3.83 -8.91
C CYS A 2 4.59 5.14 -8.21
N GLY A 3 3.42 5.15 -7.57
CA GLY A 3 3.11 6.16 -6.55
C GLY A 3 3.76 5.79 -5.21
N LEU A 4 3.96 6.77 -4.33
CA LEU A 4 4.37 6.55 -2.95
C LEU A 4 3.40 7.23 -1.97
N LEU A 5 3.16 6.59 -0.83
CA LEU A 5 2.35 7.12 0.28
C LEU A 5 3.04 6.77 1.60
N GLY A 6 3.18 7.76 2.48
CA GLY A 6 3.69 7.58 3.84
C GLY A 6 2.84 8.33 4.86
N ILE A 7 2.68 7.76 6.05
CA ILE A 7 1.96 8.35 7.17
C ILE A 7 2.81 8.17 8.43
N CYS A 8 2.98 9.23 9.21
CA CYS A 8 3.62 9.19 10.53
C CYS A 8 2.71 9.89 11.54
N ALA A 9 2.54 9.28 12.71
CA ALA A 9 1.70 9.82 13.78
C ALA A 9 2.17 9.30 15.15
N GLY A 10 1.98 10.09 16.20
CA GLY A 10 2.28 9.68 17.59
C GLY A 10 1.23 8.73 18.20
N ARG A 11 0.22 8.33 17.44
CA ARG A 11 -0.84 7.40 17.84
C ARG A 11 -1.31 6.60 16.64
N ALA A 12 -2.01 5.49 16.88
CA ALA A 12 -2.66 4.73 15.82
C ALA A 12 -3.66 5.61 15.05
N VAL A 13 -3.62 5.53 13.72
CA VAL A 13 -4.52 6.26 12.82
C VAL A 13 -5.17 5.30 11.83
N PRO A 14 -6.46 5.49 11.51
CA PRO A 14 -7.14 4.67 10.49
C PRO A 14 -6.61 5.05 9.11
N ALA A 15 -5.65 4.28 8.59
CA ALA A 15 -5.03 4.54 7.28
C ALA A 15 -5.88 4.06 6.09
N ALA A 16 -6.89 3.22 6.33
CA ALA A 16 -7.70 2.60 5.27
C ALA A 16 -8.29 3.61 4.26
N PRO A 17 -8.87 4.77 4.65
CA PRO A 17 -9.41 5.73 3.68
C PRO A 17 -8.34 6.37 2.77
N ALA A 18 -7.11 6.55 3.28
CA ALA A 18 -5.99 7.05 2.48
C ALA A 18 -5.51 5.96 1.51
N LEU A 19 -5.41 4.72 1.98
CA LEU A 19 -5.01 3.55 1.18
C LEU A 19 -5.99 3.27 0.03
N VAL A 20 -7.30 3.34 0.26
CA VAL A 20 -8.32 3.15 -0.79
C VAL A 20 -8.16 4.20 -1.90
N ARG A 21 -7.98 5.47 -1.54
CA ARG A 21 -7.77 6.54 -2.52
C ARG A 21 -6.47 6.38 -3.31
N PHE A 22 -5.42 5.89 -2.65
CA PHE A 22 -4.13 5.65 -3.28
C PHE A 22 -4.16 4.43 -4.21
N ALA A 23 -4.84 3.35 -3.81
CA ALA A 23 -5.03 2.15 -4.63
C ALA A 23 -5.73 2.46 -5.96
N ARG A 24 -6.75 3.34 -5.95
CA ARG A 24 -7.39 3.80 -7.19
C ARG A 24 -6.42 4.47 -8.17
N ARG A 25 -5.40 5.17 -7.66
CA ARG A 25 -4.40 5.82 -8.53
C ARG A 25 -3.41 4.82 -9.14
N GLY A 26 -2.95 3.84 -8.36
CA GLY A 26 -1.94 2.86 -8.78
C GLY A 26 -2.49 1.65 -9.54
N GLY A 27 -3.78 1.31 -9.38
CA GLY A 27 -4.37 0.10 -9.97
C GLY A 27 -5.49 0.34 -11.00
N GLU A 28 -6.19 1.48 -10.98
CA GLU A 28 -7.25 1.77 -11.97
C GLU A 28 -6.79 2.73 -13.07
N THR A 29 -5.89 3.68 -12.76
CA THR A 29 -5.54 4.78 -13.68
C THR A 29 -4.05 4.86 -14.06
N ALA A 30 -3.19 4.06 -13.43
CA ALA A 30 -1.78 3.99 -13.78
C ALA A 30 -1.54 2.74 -14.64
N ASP A 31 -0.77 2.89 -15.72
CA ASP A 31 -0.42 1.81 -16.67
C ASP A 31 0.53 0.74 -16.09
N ASN A 32 0.54 0.52 -14.76
CA ASN A 32 1.46 -0.40 -14.12
C ASN A 32 0.77 -1.28 -13.06
N PRO A 33 0.18 -2.42 -13.45
CA PRO A 33 -0.40 -3.37 -12.51
C PRO A 33 0.67 -4.16 -11.72
N ASP A 34 1.93 -3.69 -11.65
CA ASP A 34 3.14 -4.30 -11.06
C ASP A 34 3.03 -4.77 -9.59
N GLY A 35 1.87 -4.56 -8.97
CA GLY A 35 1.57 -4.93 -7.59
C GLY A 35 1.69 -3.76 -6.62
N TRP A 36 1.45 -4.07 -5.34
CA TRP A 36 1.53 -3.08 -4.27
C TRP A 36 2.24 -3.68 -3.05
N GLY A 37 2.82 -2.80 -2.23
CA GLY A 37 3.42 -3.15 -0.95
C GLY A 37 2.99 -2.15 0.13
N LEU A 38 2.75 -2.65 1.33
CA LEU A 38 2.45 -1.89 2.53
C LEU A 38 3.32 -2.39 3.67
N ALA A 39 3.89 -1.45 4.42
CA ALA A 39 4.57 -1.73 5.68
C ALA A 39 4.02 -0.78 6.74
N TRP A 40 3.82 -1.28 7.96
CA TRP A 40 3.35 -0.47 9.08
C TRP A 40 3.84 -1.06 10.40
N TRP A 41 3.78 -0.25 11.46
CA TRP A 41 4.06 -0.69 12.82
C TRP A 41 2.78 -1.16 13.51
N GLU A 42 2.80 -2.38 14.05
CA GLU A 42 1.81 -2.91 14.98
C GLU A 42 2.46 -3.03 16.37
N GLY A 43 2.27 -2.00 17.19
CA GLY A 43 3.07 -1.83 18.41
C GLY A 43 4.56 -1.66 18.06
N SER A 44 5.41 -2.56 18.56
CA SER A 44 6.85 -2.60 18.27
C SER A 44 7.23 -3.54 17.12
N ARG A 45 6.25 -4.15 16.44
CA ARG A 45 6.48 -5.11 15.35
C ARG A 45 6.28 -4.44 14.00
N LEU A 46 7.22 -4.67 13.08
CA LEU A 46 7.07 -4.28 11.69
C LEU A 46 6.24 -5.35 10.97
N ALA A 47 5.07 -4.94 10.47
CA ALA A 47 4.22 -5.78 9.64
C ALA A 47 4.37 -5.38 8.17
N LEU A 48 4.36 -6.36 7.29
CA LEU A 48 4.43 -6.17 5.85
C LEU A 48 3.33 -6.96 5.15
N ARG A 49 2.70 -6.35 4.15
CA ARG A 49 1.80 -7.00 3.19
C ARG A 49 2.14 -6.54 1.79
N LYS A 50 2.17 -7.48 0.85
CA LYS A 50 2.41 -7.22 -0.56
C LYS A 50 1.45 -8.06 -1.38
N ALA A 51 1.02 -7.54 -2.52
CA ALA A 51 0.51 -8.35 -3.61
C ALA A 51 1.58 -8.48 -4.71
N SER A 52 1.71 -9.67 -5.30
CA SER A 52 2.37 -9.88 -6.60
C SER A 52 1.30 -10.06 -7.67
N GLU A 53 1.64 -9.78 -8.92
CA GLU A 53 0.80 -10.22 -10.04
C GLU A 53 0.71 -11.75 -10.10
N VAL A 54 -0.44 -12.22 -10.55
CA VAL A 54 -0.60 -13.56 -11.13
C VAL A 54 0.20 -13.59 -12.43
N GLY A 55 1.39 -14.15 -12.35
CA GLY A 55 2.24 -14.54 -13.47
C GLY A 55 2.85 -15.92 -13.24
N GLY A 56 2.06 -16.83 -12.68
CA GLY A 56 2.35 -18.27 -12.67
C GLY A 56 1.66 -18.93 -13.86
N ARG A 57 2.31 -18.90 -15.02
CA ARG A 57 2.25 -19.92 -16.07
C ARG A 57 3.63 -20.06 -16.67
#